data_AF-A0A0L0S3F5-F1
#
_entry.id   AF-A0A0L0S3F5-F1
#
_cell.length_a   1.000
_cell.length_b   1.000
_cell.length_c   1.000
_cell.angle_alpha   90.00
_cell.angle_beta   90.00
_cell.angle_gamma   90.00
#
_symmetry.space_group_name_H-M   'P 1'
#
loop_
_entity.id
_entity.type
_entity.pdbx_description
1 polymer ?
#
loop_
_entity_poly.entity_id
_entity_poly.type
_entity_poly.pdbx_seq_one_letter_code
_entity_poly.pdbx_strand_id
1 'polypeptide(L)' 'MDLSRLPQHEQAQVQALLEEGQARSSIRMYNTVVERCFTDCITTFHSSALSPTETACVKQCVNAFLKHSDRVSQRFMEFS' A
#
# COMPACT_ATOMS: atom_id res chain seq x y z
N MET A 1 -9.74 13.38 10.78
CA MET A 1 -10.67 13.00 11.86
C MET A 1 -10.21 13.66 13.14
N ASP A 2 -11.06 14.47 13.78
CA ASP A 2 -10.73 15.16 15.02
C ASP A 2 -11.19 14.32 16.23
N LEU A 3 -10.24 13.67 16.90
CA LEU A 3 -10.48 12.79 18.06
C LEU A 3 -10.63 13.55 19.38
N SER A 4 -10.31 14.85 19.39
CA SER A 4 -10.33 15.66 20.61
C SER A 4 -11.73 15.94 21.15
N ARG A 5 -12.77 15.61 20.37
CA ARG A 5 -14.19 15.74 20.74
C ARG A 5 -14.74 14.56 21.54
N LEU A 6 -13.98 13.47 21.68
CA LEU A 6 -14.41 12.27 22.42
C LEU A 6 -13.97 12.33 23.90
N PRO A 7 -14.69 11.67 24.82
CA PRO A 7 -14.23 11.45 26.19
C PRO A 7 -12.84 10.79 26.23
N GLN A 8 -11.99 11.15 27.20
CA GLN A 8 -10.60 10.65 27.29
C GLN A 8 -10.47 9.12 27.25
N HIS A 9 -11.42 8.39 27.85
CA HIS A 9 -11.40 6.93 27.86
C HIS A 9 -11.73 6.32 26.47
N GLU A 10 -12.53 7.02 25.66
CA GLU A 10 -12.85 6.60 24.29
C GLU A 10 -11.72 6.96 23.31
N GLN A 11 -11.00 8.06 23.55
CA GLN A 11 -9.86 8.45 22.72
C GLN A 11 -8.80 7.35 22.64
N ALA A 12 -8.44 6.75 23.78
CA ALA A 12 -7.45 5.67 23.83
C ALA A 12 -7.93 4.40 23.09
N GLN A 13 -9.22 4.05 23.22
CA GLN A 13 -9.78 2.91 22.51
C GLN A 13 -9.84 3.12 21.00
N VAL A 14 -10.29 4.31 20.56
CA VAL A 14 -10.34 4.65 19.13
C VAL A 14 -8.93 4.71 18.53
N GLN A 15 -7.94 5.22 19.27
CA GLN A 15 -6.57 5.25 18.77
C GLN A 15 -5.99 3.85 18.58
N ALA A 16 -6.22 2.93 19.51
CA ALA A 16 -5.81 1.52 19.35
C ALA A 16 -6.46 0.87 18.12
N LEU A 17 -7.76 1.14 17.87
CA LEU A 17 -8.47 0.65 16.69
C LEU A 17 -7.92 1.25 15.39
N LEU A 18 -7.51 2.53 15.40
CA LEU A 18 -6.90 3.19 14.25
C LEU A 18 -5.52 2.58 13.93
N GLU A 19 -4.71 2.31 14.95
CA GLU A 19 -3.41 1.66 14.79
C GLU A 19 -3.55 0.26 14.20
N GLU A 20 -4.49 -0.53 14.71
CA GLU A 20 -4.82 -1.85 14.15
C GLU A 20 -5.29 -1.73 12.67
N GLY A 21 -6.17 -0.77 12.39
CA GLY A 21 -6.66 -0.49 11.04
C GLY A 21 -5.54 -0.09 10.07
N GLN A 22 -4.58 0.71 10.52
CA GLN A 22 -3.42 1.12 9.74
C GLN A 22 -2.48 -0.06 9.44
N ALA A 23 -2.24 -0.92 10.43
CA ALA A 23 -1.43 -2.13 10.24
C ALA A 23 -2.08 -3.07 9.20
N ARG A 24 -3.38 -3.33 9.33
CA ARG A 24 -4.14 -4.16 8.39
C ARG A 24 -4.13 -3.58 6.97
N SER A 25 -4.27 -2.26 6.85
CA SER A 25 -4.25 -1.57 5.56
C SER A 25 -2.88 -1.67 4.89
N SER A 26 -1.79 -1.61 5.66
CA SER A 26 -0.43 -1.79 5.16
C SER A 26 -0.21 -3.17 4.54
N ILE A 27 -0.70 -4.23 5.18
CA ILE A 27 -0.60 -5.60 4.64
C ILE A 27 -1.42 -5.75 3.36
N ARG A 28 -2.63 -5.17 3.32
CA ARG A 28 -3.46 -5.18 2.13
C ARG A 28 -2.75 -4.50 0.95
N MET A 29 -2.15 -3.34 1.20
CA MET A 29 -1.37 -2.61 0.19
C MET A 29 -0.19 -3.45 -0.32
N TYR A 30 0.56 -4.10 0.57
CA TYR A 30 1.65 -4.99 0.19
C TYR A 30 1.17 -6.09 -0.76
N ASN A 31 0.09 -6.80 -0.41
CA ASN A 31 -0.44 -7.88 -1.23
C ASN A 31 -0.90 -7.38 -2.61
N THR A 32 -1.56 -6.23 -2.68
CA THR A 32 -1.96 -5.61 -3.94
C THR A 32 -0.77 -5.26 -4.83
N VAL A 33 0.31 -4.71 -4.25
CA VAL A 33 1.53 -4.40 -5.01
C VAL A 33 2.18 -5.66 -5.54
N VAL A 34 2.29 -6.70 -4.71
CA VAL A 34 2.90 -7.98 -5.09
C VAL A 34 2.13 -8.62 -6.24
N GLU A 35 0.81 -8.76 -6.12
CA GLU A 35 -0.04 -9.32 -7.17
C GLU A 35 0.10 -8.53 -8.48
N ARG A 36 -0.02 -7.20 -8.39
CA ARG A 36 0.05 -6.32 -9.57
C ARG A 36 1.39 -6.43 -10.30
N CYS A 37 2.50 -6.31 -9.56
CA CYS A 37 3.82 -6.36 -10.18
C CYS A 37 4.18 -7.75 -10.66
N PHE A 38 3.65 -8.81 -10.04
CA PHE A 38 3.78 -10.15 -10.57
C PHE A 38 3.08 -10.29 -11.92
N THR A 39 1.81 -9.90 -12.01
CA THR A 39 1.01 -9.97 -13.24
C THR A 39 1.60 -9.13 -14.38
N ASP A 40 2.10 -7.92 -14.08
CA ASP A 40 2.60 -7.01 -15.11
C ASP A 40 4.02 -7.37 -15.59
N CYS A 41 4.88 -7.91 -14.72
CA CYS A 41 6.29 -8.11 -15.03
C CYS A 41 6.69 -9.55 -15.31
N ILE A 42 6.05 -10.54 -14.67
CA ILE A 42 6.46 -11.96 -14.77
C ILE A 42 5.64 -12.62 -15.88
N THR A 43 6.24 -12.67 -17.06
CA THR A 43 5.58 -13.17 -18.28
C THR A 43 6.12 -14.52 -18.75
N THR A 44 7.29 -14.94 -18.24
CA THR A 44 7.96 -16.17 -18.64
C THR A 44 8.09 -17.14 -17.47
N PHE A 45 7.88 -18.44 -17.73
CA PHE A 45 7.84 -19.48 -16.70
C PHE A 45 8.83 -20.62 -16.98
N HIS A 46 10.01 -20.28 -17.50
CA HIS A 46 11.04 -21.26 -17.86
C HIS A 46 12.00 -21.60 -16.71
N SER A 47 11.99 -20.83 -15.63
CA SER A 47 12.88 -20.97 -14.47
C SER A 47 12.15 -20.60 -13.18
N SER A 48 12.60 -21.15 -12.05
CA SER A 48 12.15 -20.72 -10.71
C SER A 48 12.81 -19.42 -10.24
N ALA A 49 13.83 -18.94 -10.95
CA ALA A 49 14.51 -17.68 -10.67
C ALA A 49 14.04 -16.58 -11.62
N LEU A 50 13.89 -15.37 -11.08
CA LEU A 50 13.59 -14.18 -11.87
C LEU A 50 14.75 -13.82 -12.79
N SER A 51 14.45 -13.49 -14.04
CA SER A 51 15.43 -12.93 -14.95
C SER A 51 15.86 -11.52 -14.50
N PRO A 52 17.02 -11.02 -14.98
CA PRO A 52 17.44 -9.64 -14.73
C PRO A 52 16.41 -8.61 -15.21
N THR A 53 15.75 -8.88 -16.34
CA THR A 53 14.70 -8.03 -16.93
C THR A 53 13.46 -7.99 -16.05
N GLU A 54 12.96 -9.13 -15.61
CA GLU A 54 11.82 -9.23 -14.68
C GLU A 54 12.13 -8.55 -13.35
N THR A 55 13.34 -8.75 -12.81
CA THR A 55 13.80 -8.09 -11.58
C THR A 55 13.82 -6.57 -11.71
N ALA A 56 14.30 -6.05 -12.85
CA ALA A 56 14.29 -4.62 -13.13
C ALA A 56 12.86 -4.07 -13.26
N CYS A 57 11.98 -4.80 -13.96
CA CYS A 57 10.56 -4.45 -14.11
C CYS A 57 9.85 -4.37 -12.76
N VAL A 58 9.99 -5.38 -11.90
CA VAL A 58 9.33 -5.41 -10.58
C VAL A 58 9.77 -4.20 -9.74
N LYS A 59 11.06 -3.85 -9.73
CA LYS A 59 11.56 -2.65 -9.03
C LYS A 59 10.91 -1.37 -9.54
N GLN A 60 10.76 -1.23 -10.86
CA GLN A 60 10.11 -0.07 -11.47
C GLN A 60 8.61 -0.05 -11.18
N CYS A 61 7.93 -1.20 -11.26
CA CYS A 61 6.52 -1.35 -10.95
C CYS A 61 6.19 -0.92 -9.51
N VAL A 62 6.94 -1.42 -8.52
CA VAL A 62 6.76 -1.03 -7.11
C VAL A 62 6.94 0.48 -6.94
N ASN A 63 8.01 1.05 -7.50
CA ASN A 63 8.28 2.49 -7.41
C ASN A 63 7.15 3.33 -8.05
N ALA A 64 6.71 2.93 -9.23
CA ALA A 64 5.62 3.59 -9.94
C ALA A 64 4.29 3.50 -9.17
N PHE A 65 3.97 2.34 -8.61
CA PHE A 65 2.74 2.15 -7.84
C PHE A 65 2.73 3.00 -6.57
N LEU A 66 3.83 3.03 -5.81
CA LEU A 66 3.92 3.84 -4.58
C LEU A 66 3.76 5.33 -4.89
N LYS A 67 4.51 5.85 -5.86
CA LYS A 67 4.39 7.25 -6.30
C LYS A 67 2.98 7.58 -6.82
N HIS A 68 2.37 6.65 -7.54
CA HIS A 68 1.00 6.81 -8.02
C HIS A 68 0.01 6.89 -6.86
N SER A 69 0.12 5.96 -5.89
CA SER A 69 -0.73 5.91 -4.70
C SER A 69 -0.61 7.18 -3.86
N ASP A 70 0.62 7.68 -3.66
CA ASP A 70 0.87 8.94 -2.95
C ASP A 70 0.24 10.12 -3.67
N ARG A 71 0.40 10.20 -5.00
CA ARG A 71 -0.18 11.28 -5.80
C ARG A 71 -1.70 11.24 -5.78
N VAL A 72 -2.31 10.06 -5.90
CA VAL A 72 -3.76 9.89 -5.81
C VAL A 72 -4.26 10.33 -4.44
N SER A 73 -3.58 9.92 -3.36
CA SER A 73 -3.91 10.34 -2.00
C SER A 73 -3.84 11.86 -1.83
N GLN A 74 -2.79 12.52 -2.32
CA GLN A 74 -2.67 13.98 -2.29
C GLN A 74 -3.81 14.67 -3.02
N ARG A 75 -4.16 14.21 -4.23
CA ARG A 75 -5.29 14.78 -4.98
C ARG A 75 -6.62 14.53 -4.29
N PHE A 76 -6.81 13.36 -3.68
CA PHE A 76 -8.02 13.03 -2.95
C PHE A 76 -8.25 13.96 -1.76
N MET A 77 -7.18 14.28 -1.02
CA MET A 77 -7.23 15.23 0.11
C MET A 77 -7.59 16.66 -0.30
N GLU A 78 -7.43 17.04 -1.57
CA GLU A 78 -7.87 18.36 -2.06
C GLU A 78 -9.40 18.47 -2.14
N PHE A 79 -10.12 17.34 -2.17
CA PHE A 79 -11.58 17.28 -2.27
C PHE A 79 -12.27 16.88 -0.95
N SER A 80 -11.51 16.55 0.10
CA SER A 80 -12.02 16.10 1.40
C SER A 80 -11.94 17.20 2.46
#